data_AF-A0A227J995-F1
#
_entry.id   AF-A0A227J995-F1
#
_cell.length_a   1.000
_cell.length_b   1.000
_cell.length_c   1.000
_cell.angle_alpha   90.00
_cell.angle_beta   90.00
_cell.angle_gamma   90.00
#
_symmetry.space_group_name_H-M   'P 1'
#
loop_
_entity.id
_entity.type
_entity.pdbx_description
1 polymer ?
#
loop_
_entity_poly.entity_id
_entity_poly.type
_entity_poly.pdbx_seq_one_letter_code
_entity_poly.pdbx_strand_id
1 'polypeptide(L)'
;MNKSLLTNLLAIALMGAGHQFQNDYLWYAGLFAFSGAITNWLAIHMLFEKVPGLYGSGVIPARFEEFKLAIKNLMMEQFFTEANIDRFLNKEMAGGVNIDLQPVIEKVDLNPAFDSLVEVIEGSQFGG
;
A
#
# COMPACT_ATOMS: atom_id res chain seq x y z
N MET A 1 -11.51 23.53 4.95
CA MET A 1 -12.19 23.66 6.26
C MET A 1 -11.91 22.41 7.08
N ASN A 2 -11.25 22.54 8.25
CA ASN A 2 -10.97 21.39 9.11
C ASN A 2 -12.28 20.88 9.72
N LYS A 3 -12.81 19.78 9.16
CA LYS A 3 -14.12 19.21 9.54
C LYS A 3 -14.19 18.86 11.03
N SER A 4 -13.09 18.33 11.58
CA SER A 4 -12.99 18.01 13.01
C SER A 4 -13.05 19.24 13.92
N LEU A 5 -12.49 20.37 13.47
CA LEU A 5 -12.48 21.61 14.26
C LEU A 5 -13.90 22.20 14.37
N LEU A 6 -14.67 22.14 13.28
CA LEU A 6 -16.07 22.55 13.27
C LEU A 6 -16.94 21.66 14.18
N THR A 7 -16.78 20.33 14.10
CA THR A 7 -17.54 19.41 14.96
C THR A 7 -17.22 19.57 16.43
N ASN A 8 -15.95 19.83 16.77
CA ASN A 8 -15.53 20.05 18.16
C ASN A 8 -16.08 21.38 18.69
N LEU A 9 -16.04 22.44 17.88
CA LEU A 9 -16.65 23.72 18.24
C LEU A 9 -18.16 23.61 18.45
N LEU A 10 -18.86 22.87 17.59
CA LEU A 10 -20.29 22.63 17.75
C LEU A 10 -20.60 21.80 19.00
N ALA A 11 -19.81 20.77 19.31
CA ALA A 11 -19.98 19.97 20.51
C ALA A 11 -19.80 20.81 21.79
N ILE A 12 -18.75 21.65 21.84
CA ILE A 12 -18.50 22.57 22.95
C ILE A 12 -19.62 23.62 23.04
N ALA A 13 -20.08 24.16 21.91
CA ALA A 13 -21.16 25.14 21.89
C ALA A 13 -22.49 24.55 22.41
N LEU A 14 -22.83 23.32 22.01
CA LEU A 14 -24.01 22.60 22.50
C LEU A 14 -23.90 22.29 24.00
N MET A 15 -22.73 21.84 24.46
CA MET A 15 -22.46 21.59 25.87
C MET A 15 -22.59 22.90 26.70
N GLY A 16 -22.00 23.99 26.24
CA GLY A 16 -22.08 25.30 26.89
C GLY A 16 -23.50 25.88 26.90
N ALA A 17 -24.25 25.71 25.81
CA ALA A 17 -25.66 26.09 25.74
C ALA A 17 -26.50 25.26 26.73
N GLY A 18 -26.28 23.95 26.81
CA GLY A 18 -26.97 23.07 27.76
C GLY A 18 -26.75 23.50 29.21
N HIS A 19 -25.51 23.87 29.56
CA HIS A 19 -25.19 24.39 30.88
C HIS A 19 -25.85 25.75 31.17
N GLN A 20 -25.82 26.68 30.21
CA GLN A 20 -26.38 28.02 30.38
C GLN A 20 -27.91 28.02 30.50
N PHE A 21 -28.60 27.17 29.75
CA PHE A 21 -30.06 27.04 29.77
C PHE A 21 -30.56 26.06 30.84
N GLN A 22 -29.68 25.47 31.66
CA GLN A 22 -30.01 24.43 32.64
C GLN A 22 -30.86 23.28 32.04
N ASN A 23 -30.54 22.90 30.81
CA ASN A 23 -31.25 21.85 30.10
C ASN A 23 -30.40 20.58 30.10
N ASP A 24 -30.80 19.62 30.93
CA ASP A 24 -30.08 18.35 31.13
C ASP A 24 -29.91 17.56 29.82
N TYR A 25 -30.92 17.52 28.95
CA TYR A 25 -30.83 16.81 27.67
C TYR A 25 -29.78 17.42 26.76
N LEU A 26 -29.74 18.75 26.68
CA LEU A 26 -28.78 19.47 25.85
C LEU A 26 -27.35 19.36 26.41
N TRP A 27 -27.23 19.40 27.75
CA TRP A 27 -25.97 19.15 28.45
C TRP A 27 -25.43 17.75 28.14
N TYR A 28 -26.23 16.69 28.31
CA TYR A 28 -25.80 15.32 28.03
C TYR A 28 -25.50 15.10 26.55
N ALA A 29 -26.28 15.70 25.64
CA ALA A 29 -26.01 15.61 24.20
C ALA A 29 -24.66 16.27 23.84
N GLY A 30 -24.39 17.46 24.38
CA GLY A 30 -23.12 18.16 24.20
C GLY A 30 -21.94 17.40 24.81
N LEU A 31 -22.11 16.87 26.02
CA LEU A 31 -21.10 16.07 26.72
C LEU A 31 -20.76 14.78 25.95
N PHE A 32 -21.78 14.07 25.45
CA PHE A 32 -21.61 12.88 24.63
C PHE A 32 -20.89 13.21 23.32
N ALA A 33 -21.31 14.27 22.62
CA ALA A 33 -20.68 14.70 21.38
C ALA A 33 -19.21 15.10 21.59
N PHE A 34 -18.90 15.81 22.68
CA PHE A 34 -17.54 16.24 22.99
C PHE A 34 -16.64 15.08 23.40
N SER A 35 -17.11 14.20 24.28
CA SER A 35 -16.39 12.98 24.65
C SER A 35 -16.15 12.09 23.44
N GLY A 36 -17.17 11.87 22.61
CA GLY A 36 -17.06 11.07 21.39
C GLY A 36 -16.04 11.65 20.41
N ALA A 37 -16.00 12.98 20.28
CA ALA A 37 -15.01 13.64 19.43
C ALA A 37 -13.57 13.45 19.92
N ILE A 38 -13.33 13.59 21.23
CA ILE A 38 -12.01 13.34 21.84
C ILE A 38 -11.61 11.87 21.65
N THR A 39 -12.51 10.94 21.98
CA THR A 39 -12.23 9.51 21.86
C THR A 39 -11.95 9.11 20.41
N ASN A 40 -12.69 9.66 19.44
CA ASN A 40 -12.44 9.39 18.02
C ASN A 40 -11.08 9.94 17.56
N TRP A 41 -10.73 11.16 17.99
CA TRP A 41 -9.41 11.72 17.70
C TRP A 41 -8.30 10.85 18.27
N LEU A 42 -8.44 10.44 19.53
CA LEU A 42 -7.48 9.57 20.21
C LEU A 42 -7.39 8.20 19.52
N ALA A 43 -8.52 7.63 19.07
CA ALA A 43 -8.56 6.36 18.36
C ALA A 43 -7.74 6.40 17.06
N ILE A 44 -7.87 7.47 16.26
CA ILE A 44 -7.07 7.63 15.05
C ILE A 44 -5.60 7.79 15.41
N HIS A 45 -5.28 8.60 16.42
CA HIS A 45 -3.91 8.81 16.86
C HIS A 45 -3.25 7.51 17.34
N MET A 46 -3.97 6.72 18.16
CA MET A 46 -3.44 5.47 18.72
C MET A 46 -3.33 4.34 17.69
N LEU A 47 -3.97 4.44 16.52
CA LEU A 47 -3.75 3.47 15.45
C LEU A 47 -2.31 3.55 14.92
N PHE A 48 -1.76 4.77 14.79
CA PHE A 48 -0.46 5.02 14.17
C PHE A 48 0.67 5.22 15.18
N GLU A 49 0.37 5.81 16.34
CA GLU A 49 1.38 6.14 17.35
C GLU A 49 1.12 5.41 18.66
N LYS A 50 2.20 5.05 19.36
CA LYS A 50 2.12 4.41 20.67
C LYS A 50 1.94 5.49 21.74
N VAL A 51 0.84 5.39 22.48
CA VAL A 51 0.49 6.33 23.56
C VAL A 51 0.79 5.65 24.90
N PRO A 52 1.60 6.26 25.79
CA PRO A 52 1.96 5.66 27.08
C PRO A 52 0.72 5.46 27.96
N GLY A 53 0.61 4.26 28.57
CA GLY A 53 -0.50 3.92 29.46
C GLY A 53 -1.78 3.45 28.77
N LEU A 54 -1.88 3.53 27.44
CA LEU A 54 -3.03 3.03 26.67
C LEU A 54 -2.69 1.73 25.93
N TYR A 55 -3.24 0.62 26.43
CA TYR A 55 -3.14 -0.69 25.77
C TYR A 55 -3.81 -0.64 24.39
N GLY A 56 -3.18 -1.27 23.40
CA GLY A 56 -3.65 -1.28 22.01
C GLY A 56 -3.24 -0.07 21.17
N SER A 57 -2.44 0.86 21.72
CA SER A 57 -1.84 1.94 20.93
C SER A 57 -0.67 1.46 20.06
N GLY A 58 -0.47 2.10 18.91
CA GLY A 58 0.47 1.71 17.87
C GLY A 58 0.10 0.38 17.19
N VAL A 59 -1.19 0.07 17.02
CA VAL A 59 -1.61 -1.22 16.46
C VAL A 59 -1.14 -1.42 15.01
N ILE A 60 -1.17 -0.37 14.19
CA ILE A 60 -0.71 -0.45 12.79
C ILE A 60 0.79 -0.72 12.71
N PRO A 61 1.68 0.05 13.37
CA PRO A 61 3.11 -0.28 13.33
C PRO A 61 3.41 -1.64 13.96
N ALA A 62 2.68 -2.04 15.01
CA ALA A 62 2.87 -3.36 15.63
C ALA A 62 2.51 -4.54 14.72
N ARG A 63 1.62 -4.33 13.73
CA ARG A 63 1.16 -5.35 12.77
C ARG A 63 1.59 -5.07 11.33
N PHE A 64 2.52 -4.15 11.13
CA PHE A 64 2.86 -3.66 9.80
C PHE A 64 3.45 -4.75 8.90
N GLU A 65 4.29 -5.63 9.45
CA GLU A 65 4.85 -6.77 8.69
C GLU A 65 3.79 -7.80 8.30
N GLU A 66 2.87 -8.13 9.21
CA GLU A 66 1.73 -9.00 8.92
C GLU A 66 0.84 -8.41 7.83
N PHE A 67 0.59 -7.10 7.91
CA PHE A 67 -0.19 -6.37 6.90
C PHE A 67 0.49 -6.39 5.52
N LYS A 68 1.80 -6.18 5.47
CA LYS A 68 2.60 -6.24 4.24
C LYS A 68 2.55 -7.61 3.59
N LEU A 69 2.69 -8.67 4.40
CA LEU A 69 2.60 -10.05 3.93
C LEU A 69 1.19 -10.35 3.40
N ALA A 70 0.15 -9.92 4.10
CA ALA A 70 -1.23 -10.10 3.67
C ALA A 70 -1.52 -9.40 2.33
N ILE A 71 -1.07 -8.15 2.15
CA ILE A 71 -1.19 -7.43 0.87
C ILE A 71 -0.45 -8.17 -0.25
N LYS A 72 0.78 -8.63 0.02
CA LYS A 72 1.54 -9.41 -0.97
C LYS A 72 0.76 -10.63 -1.42
N ASN A 73 0.25 -11.42 -0.48
CA ASN A 73 -0.51 -12.64 -0.81
C ASN A 73 -1.78 -12.29 -1.61
N LEU A 74 -2.52 -11.27 -1.18
CA LEU A 74 -3.71 -10.80 -1.89
C LEU A 74 -3.39 -10.36 -3.32
N MET A 75 -2.30 -9.63 -3.54
CA MET A 75 -1.86 -9.25 -4.88
C MET A 75 -1.51 -10.46 -5.74
N MET A 76 -0.72 -11.40 -5.22
CA MET A 76 -0.28 -12.57 -5.99
C MET A 76 -1.44 -13.51 -6.30
N GLU A 77 -2.32 -13.77 -5.34
CA GLU A 77 -3.37 -14.78 -5.46
C GLU A 77 -4.64 -14.26 -6.12
N GLN A 78 -4.96 -12.96 -6.01
CA GLN A 78 -6.23 -12.41 -6.52
C GLN A 78 -6.04 -11.55 -7.77
N PHE A 79 -4.96 -10.76 -7.84
CA PHE A 79 -4.71 -9.88 -8.99
C PHE A 79 -3.84 -10.54 -10.05
N PHE A 80 -2.76 -11.21 -9.65
CA PHE A 80 -1.80 -11.87 -10.55
C PHE A 80 -2.08 -13.35 -10.80
N THR A 81 -3.36 -13.73 -10.85
CA THR A 81 -3.77 -15.06 -11.32
C THR A 81 -3.43 -15.23 -12.80
N GLU A 82 -3.12 -16.45 -13.24
CA GLU A 82 -2.88 -16.78 -14.66
C GLU A 82 -3.98 -16.21 -15.57
N ALA A 83 -5.25 -16.44 -15.24
CA ALA A 83 -6.37 -15.93 -16.02
C ALA A 83 -6.43 -14.39 -16.14
N ASN A 84 -6.09 -13.66 -15.08
CA ASN A 84 -6.05 -12.17 -15.12
C ASN A 84 -4.82 -11.67 -15.89
N ILE A 85 -3.67 -12.33 -15.75
CA ILE A 85 -2.46 -12.01 -16.50
C ILE A 85 -2.70 -12.27 -17.99
N ASP A 86 -3.24 -13.42 -18.35
CA ASP A 86 -3.60 -13.76 -19.73
C ASP A 86 -4.61 -12.77 -20.28
N ARG A 87 -5.64 -12.39 -19.51
CA ARG A 87 -6.60 -11.38 -19.96
C ARG A 87 -5.96 -10.01 -20.15
N PHE A 88 -5.04 -9.61 -19.29
CA PHE A 88 -4.31 -8.33 -19.39
C PHE A 88 -3.36 -8.33 -20.59
N LEU A 89 -2.54 -9.37 -20.74
CA LEU A 89 -1.61 -9.55 -21.85
C LEU A 89 -2.34 -9.69 -23.18
N ASN A 90 -3.42 -10.47 -23.27
CA ASN A 90 -4.20 -10.59 -24.49
C ASN A 90 -4.93 -9.29 -24.84
N LYS A 91 -5.30 -8.47 -23.85
CA LYS A 91 -5.88 -7.14 -24.09
C LYS A 91 -4.84 -6.14 -24.62
N GLU A 92 -3.61 -6.18 -24.14
CA GLU A 92 -2.48 -5.39 -24.65
C GLU A 92 -1.99 -5.89 -26.02
N MET A 93 -1.90 -7.21 -26.22
CA MET A 93 -1.46 -7.84 -27.47
C MET A 93 -2.53 -7.80 -28.57
N ALA A 94 -3.82 -7.71 -28.24
CA ALA A 94 -4.87 -7.34 -29.19
C ALA A 94 -4.69 -5.90 -29.74
N GLY A 95 -3.79 -5.10 -29.13
CA GLY A 95 -3.30 -3.81 -29.62
C GLY A 95 -2.10 -3.89 -30.59
N GLY A 96 -1.64 -5.08 -31.00
CA GLY A 96 -0.81 -5.24 -32.20
C GLY A 96 0.70 -5.04 -32.06
N VAL A 97 1.33 -5.43 -30.94
CA VAL A 97 2.80 -5.52 -30.90
C VAL A 97 3.24 -6.95 -31.21
N ASN A 98 3.30 -7.25 -32.50
CA ASN A 98 4.02 -8.42 -33.00
C ASN A 98 5.52 -8.06 -32.96
N ILE A 99 6.22 -8.45 -31.89
CA ILE A 99 7.67 -8.25 -31.83
C ILE A 99 8.30 -9.23 -32.81
N ASP A 100 8.69 -8.74 -33.98
CA ASP A 100 9.48 -9.50 -34.95
C ASP A 100 10.96 -9.46 -34.54
N LEU A 101 11.48 -10.59 -34.07
CA LEU A 101 12.88 -10.75 -33.68
C LEU A 101 13.81 -11.12 -34.86
N GLN A 102 13.28 -11.35 -36.06
CA GLN A 102 14.10 -11.59 -37.26
C GLN A 102 15.21 -10.54 -37.48
N PRO A 103 14.93 -9.22 -37.40
CA PRO A 103 15.97 -8.20 -37.60
C PRO A 103 17.02 -8.15 -36.49
N VAL A 104 16.75 -8.73 -35.31
CA VAL A 104 17.73 -8.84 -34.22
C VAL A 104 18.67 -10.00 -34.51
N ILE A 105 18.12 -11.15 -34.94
CA ILE A 105 18.91 -12.34 -35.29
C ILE A 105 19.85 -12.06 -36.46
N GLU A 106 19.40 -11.31 -37.48
CA GLU A 106 20.24 -10.93 -38.62
C GLU A 106 21.38 -9.95 -38.27
N LYS A 107 21.24 -9.20 -37.17
CA LYS A 107 22.23 -8.21 -36.72
C LYS A 107 23.16 -8.72 -35.62
N VAL A 108 22.91 -9.90 -35.08
CA VAL A 108 23.74 -10.50 -34.04
C VAL A 108 24.88 -11.26 -34.70
N ASP A 109 26.10 -10.73 -34.52
CA ASP A 109 27.33 -11.38 -34.96
C ASP A 109 27.88 -12.26 -33.81
N LEU A 110 27.86 -13.57 -34.02
CA LEU A 110 28.35 -14.57 -33.05
C LEU A 110 29.82 -14.93 -33.26
N ASN A 111 30.47 -14.44 -34.32
CA ASN A 111 31.87 -14.72 -34.61
C ASN A 111 32.80 -14.40 -33.43
N PRO A 112 32.66 -13.28 -32.70
CA PRO A 112 33.57 -12.97 -31.59
C PRO A 112 33.51 -13.98 -30.43
N ALA A 113 32.32 -14.52 -30.16
CA ALA A 113 32.12 -15.52 -29.12
C ALA A 113 32.67 -16.90 -29.55
N PHE A 114 32.51 -17.22 -30.84
CA PHE A 114 33.08 -18.43 -31.44
C PHE A 114 34.61 -18.37 -31.48
N ASP A 115 35.19 -17.25 -31.93
CA ASP A 115 36.63 -17.04 -32.00
C ASP A 115 37.26 -17.08 -30.61
N SER A 116 36.62 -16.47 -29.61
CA SER A 116 37.06 -16.55 -28.21
C SER A 116 37.05 -17.99 -27.68
N LEU A 117 36.06 -18.80 -28.08
CA LEU A 117 35.99 -20.21 -27.69
C LEU A 117 37.12 -21.01 -28.33
N VAL A 118 37.39 -20.78 -29.62
CA VAL A 118 38.48 -21.44 -30.35
C VAL A 118 39.83 -21.05 -29.76
N GLU A 119 40.08 -19.77 -29.50
CA GLU A 119 41.32 -19.28 -28.89
C GLU A 119 41.56 -19.90 -27.51
N VAL A 120 40.53 -20.03 -26.68
CA VAL A 120 40.62 -20.69 -25.37
C VAL A 120 40.90 -22.18 -25.53
N ILE A 121 40.35 -22.85 -26.54
CA ILE A 121 40.60 -24.28 -26.81
C ILE A 121 42.03 -24.50 -27.33
N GLU A 122 42.50 -23.66 -28.25
CA GLU A 122 43.85 -23.73 -28.83
C GLU A 122 44.95 -23.34 -27.82
N GLY A 123 44.67 -22.39 -26.93
CA GLY A 123 45.55 -21.97 -25.84
C GLY A 123 45.46 -22.85 -24.59
N SER A 124 44.49 -23.75 -24.52
CA SER A 124 44.28 -24.67 -23.39
C SER A 124 45.23 -25.86 -23.48
N GLN A 125 45.90 -26.15 -22.36
CA GLN A 125 46.77 -27.33 -22.20
C GLN A 125 46.04 -28.69 -22.27
N PHE A 126 44.74 -28.73 -22.59
CA PHE A 126 43.97 -29.96 -22.78
C PHE A 126 43.93 -30.43 -24.25
N GLY A 127 44.55 -29.71 -25.19
CA GLY A 127 44.66 -30.05 -26.62
C GLY A 127 46.02 -30.60 -27.04
N GLY A 128 46.68 -31.38 -26.17
CA GLY A 128 47.82 -32.23 -26.56
C GLY A 128 47.36 -33.58 -27.06
#